data_AF-H8WF14-F1
#
_entry.id   AF-H8WF14-F1
#
_cell.length_a   1.000
_cell.length_b   1.000
_cell.length_c   1.000
_cell.angle_alpha   90.00
_cell.angle_beta   90.00
_cell.angle_gamma   90.00
#
_symmetry.space_group_name_H-M   'P 1'
#
loop_
_entity.id
_entity.type
_entity.pdbx_description
1 polymer ?
#
loop_
_entity_poly.entity_id
_entity_poly.type
_entity_poly.pdbx_seq_one_letter_code
_entity_poly.pdbx_strand_id
1 'polypeptide(L)'
;MYSRFITGYWHLQTQSALLAHLCQLEGELTILRAWQRLGITPVPEDEDEPSPLYSILWDVGEALGWLLYDLEMENVPAPGTIFHEVFDRVISLGYETEPGIWAESISTGKRYAAMPDEF
;
A
#
# COMPACT_ATOMS: atom_id res chain seq x y z
N MET A 1 -4.69 -0.22 -14.02
CA MET A 1 -4.17 1.09 -13.57
C MET A 1 -3.10 0.76 -12.55
N TYR A 2 -1.85 1.19 -12.73
CA TYR A 2 -0.80 0.93 -11.75
C TYR A 2 -1.04 1.83 -10.53
N SER A 3 -0.95 1.28 -9.32
CA SER A 3 -1.07 2.07 -8.08
C SER A 3 -0.11 3.25 -8.11
N ARG A 4 -0.59 4.42 -7.69
CA ARG A 4 0.21 5.67 -7.65
C ARG A 4 1.44 5.59 -6.74
N PHE A 5 1.52 4.56 -5.90
CA PHE A 5 2.65 4.27 -5.02
C PHE A 5 3.66 3.30 -5.65
N ILE A 6 3.37 2.71 -6.81
CA ILE A 6 4.24 1.75 -7.50
C ILE A 6 5.33 2.45 -8.35
N THR A 7 5.22 3.76 -8.58
CA THR A 7 6.22 4.48 -9.39
C THR A 7 7.58 4.53 -8.66
N GLY A 8 8.48 3.60 -9.03
CA GLY A 8 9.90 3.68 -8.75
C GLY A 8 10.43 2.83 -7.59
N TYR A 9 10.02 1.56 -7.45
CA TYR A 9 10.65 0.61 -6.50
C TYR A 9 12.19 0.51 -6.64
N TRP A 10 12.73 0.85 -7.81
CA TRP A 10 14.17 1.06 -8.05
C TRP A 10 14.83 2.08 -7.09
N HIS A 11 14.05 2.93 -6.40
CA HIS A 11 14.54 3.92 -5.43
C HIS A 11 14.63 3.41 -3.98
N LEU A 12 14.10 2.21 -3.66
CA LEU A 12 14.16 1.62 -2.32
C LEU A 12 15.53 0.98 -2.00
N GLN A 13 16.62 1.60 -2.45
CA GLN A 13 17.99 1.08 -2.32
C GLN A 13 18.60 1.34 -0.93
N THR A 14 17.89 2.03 -0.04
CA THR A 14 18.34 2.34 1.32
C THR A 14 17.26 2.03 2.34
N GLN A 15 17.67 1.74 3.59
CA GLN A 15 16.73 1.57 4.70
C GLN A 15 15.87 2.82 4.96
N SER A 16 16.42 4.01 4.71
CA SER A 16 15.66 5.26 4.84
C SER A 16 14.60 5.43 3.75
N ALA A 17 14.88 5.02 2.51
CA ALA A 17 13.91 5.03 1.42
C ALA A 17 12.79 4.02 1.68
N LEU A 18 13.15 2.82 2.13
CA LEU A 18 12.21 1.78 2.55
C LEU A 18 11.27 2.28 3.66
N LEU A 19 11.83 2.92 4.70
CA LEU A 19 11.03 3.49 5.78
C LEU A 19 10.15 4.65 5.30
N ALA A 20 10.68 5.54 4.45
CA ALA A 20 9.90 6.66 3.92
C ALA A 20 8.69 6.20 3.09
N HIS A 21 8.87 5.16 2.27
CA HIS A 21 7.79 4.54 1.52
C HIS A 21 6.71 3.98 2.45
N LEU A 22 7.11 3.25 3.49
CA LEU A 22 6.18 2.69 4.45
C LEU A 22 5.43 3.77 5.25
N CYS A 23 6.11 4.86 5.64
CA CYS A 23 5.46 6.01 6.28
C CYS A 23 4.44 6.70 5.35
N GLN A 24 4.70 6.73 4.04
CA GLN A 24 3.73 7.24 3.07
C GLN A 24 2.47 6.38 3.04
N LEU A 25 2.62 5.05 3.01
CA LEU A 25 1.48 4.12 3.09
C LEU A 25 0.69 4.30 4.40
N GLU A 26 1.39 4.45 5.54
CA GLU A 26 0.77 4.71 6.84
C GLU A 26 -0.03 6.02 6.85
N GLY A 27 0.51 7.08 6.25
CA GLY A 27 -0.13 8.39 6.16
C GLY A 27 -1.46 8.35 5.42
N GLU A 28 -1.51 7.64 4.31
CA GLU A 28 -2.72 7.46 3.49
C GLU A 28 -3.80 6.68 4.25
N LEU A 29 -3.43 5.58 4.89
CA LEU A 29 -4.36 4.82 5.74
C LEU A 29 -4.85 5.63 6.94
N THR A 30 -4.00 6.50 7.50
CA THR A 30 -4.39 7.39 8.59
C THR A 30 -5.43 8.42 8.15
N ILE A 31 -5.29 8.96 6.93
CA ILE A 31 -6.28 9.86 6.33
C ILE A 31 -7.60 9.11 6.09
N LEU A 32 -7.55 7.90 5.52
CA LEU A 32 -8.72 7.06 5.29
C LEU A 32 -9.49 6.79 6.58
N ARG A 33 -8.78 6.37 7.64
CA ARG A 33 -9.36 6.15 8.96
C ARG A 33 -9.99 7.42 9.54
N ALA A 34 -9.38 8.58 9.31
CA ALA A 34 -9.95 9.86 9.74
C ALA A 34 -11.25 10.18 9.01
N TRP A 35 -11.32 9.94 7.70
CA TRP A 35 -12.55 10.11 6.92
C TRP A 35 -13.67 9.18 7.38
N GLN A 36 -13.37 7.89 7.57
CA GLN A 36 -14.34 6.92 8.11
C GLN A 36 -14.88 7.36 9.47
N ARG A 37 -14.00 7.78 10.40
CA ARG A 37 -14.40 8.26 11.73
C ARG A 37 -15.33 9.48 11.65
N LEU A 38 -15.13 10.35 10.66
CA LEU A 38 -15.93 11.55 10.46
C LEU A 38 -17.19 11.31 9.61
N GLY A 39 -17.42 10.08 9.13
CA GLY A 39 -18.51 9.77 8.21
C GLY A 39 -18.36 10.45 6.84
N ILE A 40 -17.14 10.83 6.46
CA ILE A 40 -16.85 11.43 5.15
C ILE A 40 -16.81 10.30 4.14
N THR A 41 -17.75 10.33 3.18
CA THR A 41 -17.74 9.44 2.01
C THR A 41 -17.41 10.29 0.80
N PRO A 42 -16.14 10.30 0.34
CA PRO A 42 -15.76 10.96 -0.89
C PRO A 42 -16.63 10.44 -2.03
N VAL A 43 -17.20 11.37 -2.80
CA VAL A 43 -17.98 11.05 -3.98
C VAL A 43 -17.01 10.91 -5.15
N PRO A 44 -17.12 9.87 -5.98
CA PRO A 44 -16.38 9.76 -7.23
C PRO A 44 -16.61 10.99 -8.13
N GLU A 45 -15.66 11.32 -9.00
CA GLU A 45 -15.86 12.41 -9.96
C GLU A 45 -16.86 12.00 -11.05
N ASP A 46 -16.85 10.71 -11.43
CA ASP A 46 -17.75 10.09 -12.41
C ASP A 46 -18.47 8.84 -11.83
N GLU A 47 -19.69 8.54 -12.29
CA GLU A 47 -20.49 7.39 -11.79
C GLU A 47 -19.84 6.01 -12.02
N ASP A 48 -18.95 5.91 -13.01
CA ASP A 48 -18.23 4.68 -13.35
C ASP A 48 -16.94 4.49 -12.53
N GLU A 49 -16.53 5.50 -11.75
CA GLU A 49 -15.31 5.44 -10.94
C GLU A 49 -15.54 4.77 -9.58
N PRO A 50 -14.57 3.96 -9.11
CA PRO A 50 -14.63 3.42 -7.77
C PRO A 50 -14.61 4.55 -6.73
N SER A 51 -15.22 4.30 -5.57
CA SER A 51 -15.12 5.23 -4.44
C SER A 51 -13.64 5.59 -4.17
N PRO A 52 -13.31 6.86 -3.93
CA PRO A 52 -11.94 7.24 -3.58
C PRO A 52 -11.40 6.50 -2.35
N LEU A 53 -12.27 6.11 -1.40
CA LEU A 53 -11.88 5.25 -0.27
C LEU A 53 -11.39 3.88 -0.74
N TYR A 54 -12.15 3.26 -1.64
CA TYR A 54 -11.79 1.98 -2.24
C TYR A 54 -10.47 2.11 -3.01
N SER A 55 -10.35 3.13 -3.85
CA SER A 55 -9.19 3.35 -4.70
C SER A 55 -7.90 3.53 -3.88
N ILE A 56 -7.92 4.38 -2.85
CA ILE A 56 -6.74 4.58 -1.99
C ILE A 56 -6.39 3.31 -1.22
N LEU A 57 -7.37 2.62 -0.62
CA LEU A 57 -7.11 1.39 0.13
C LEU A 57 -6.55 0.29 -0.77
N TRP A 58 -7.09 0.17 -1.98
CA TRP A 58 -6.60 -0.74 -3.00
C TRP A 58 -5.16 -0.41 -3.39
N ASP A 59 -4.88 0.83 -3.75
CA ASP A 59 -3.57 1.28 -4.19
C ASP A 59 -2.50 1.08 -3.12
N VAL A 60 -2.82 1.38 -1.87
CA VAL A 60 -1.91 1.20 -0.73
C VAL A 60 -1.63 -0.29 -0.49
N GLY A 61 -2.66 -1.13 -0.51
CA GLY A 61 -2.48 -2.57 -0.29
C GLY A 61 -1.75 -3.25 -1.44
N GLU A 62 -2.03 -2.86 -2.69
CA GLU A 62 -1.28 -3.31 -3.85
C GLU A 62 0.20 -2.95 -3.72
N ALA A 63 0.51 -1.69 -3.37
CA ALA A 63 1.89 -1.28 -3.14
C ALA A 63 2.55 -2.06 -2.00
N LEU A 64 1.86 -2.29 -0.88
CA LEU A 64 2.38 -3.15 0.18
C LEU A 64 2.67 -4.57 -0.30
N GLY A 65 1.81 -5.12 -1.18
CA GLY A 65 2.03 -6.41 -1.83
C GLY A 65 3.33 -6.47 -2.64
N TRP A 66 3.60 -5.44 -3.45
CA TRP A 66 4.87 -5.30 -4.17
C TRP A 66 6.06 -5.25 -3.22
N LEU A 67 6.00 -4.41 -2.19
CA LEU A 67 7.09 -4.30 -1.21
C LEU A 67 7.38 -5.63 -0.51
N LEU A 68 6.34 -6.36 -0.12
CA LEU A 68 6.49 -7.67 0.51
C LEU A 68 7.16 -8.68 -0.41
N TYR A 69 6.84 -8.66 -1.70
CA TYR A 69 7.51 -9.49 -2.69
C TYR A 69 9.00 -9.13 -2.81
N ASP A 70 9.33 -7.85 -2.90
CA ASP A 70 10.73 -7.41 -2.98
C ASP A 70 11.54 -7.76 -1.72
N LEU A 71 10.92 -7.70 -0.54
CA LEU A 71 11.52 -8.18 0.70
C LEU A 71 11.75 -9.70 0.67
N GLU A 72 10.79 -10.48 0.17
CA GLU A 72 10.90 -11.94 0.01
C GLU A 72 12.00 -12.34 -0.98
N MET A 73 12.21 -11.54 -2.03
CA MET A 73 13.23 -11.76 -3.07
C MET A 73 14.59 -11.14 -2.75
N GLU A 74 14.73 -10.47 -1.60
CA GLU A 74 15.94 -9.73 -1.20
C GLU A 74 16.35 -8.65 -2.21
N ASN A 75 15.38 -8.07 -2.93
CA ASN A 75 15.58 -7.00 -3.92
C ASN A 75 15.75 -5.61 -3.27
N VAL A 76 15.44 -5.50 -1.99
CA VAL A 76 15.55 -4.27 -1.19
C VAL A 76 16.38 -4.52 0.08
N PRO A 77 16.93 -3.48 0.72
CA PRO A 77 17.70 -3.63 1.95
C PRO A 77 16.91 -4.31 3.07
N ALA A 78 17.61 -5.10 3.87
CA ALA A 78 17.01 -5.73 5.04
C ALA A 78 16.40 -4.67 5.98
N PRO A 79 15.15 -4.88 6.45
CA PRO A 79 14.46 -3.95 7.33
C PRO A 79 15.13 -3.88 8.71
N GLY A 80 15.12 -2.69 9.31
CA GLY A 80 15.56 -2.46 10.69
C GLY A 80 14.38 -2.45 11.69
N THR A 81 14.66 -2.29 12.98
CA THR A 81 13.61 -2.32 14.04
C THR A 81 12.47 -1.33 13.81
N ILE A 82 12.78 -0.08 13.43
CA ILE A 82 11.77 0.97 13.21
C ILE A 82 10.84 0.61 12.03
N PHE A 83 11.35 -0.10 11.02
CA PHE A 83 10.51 -0.56 9.91
C PHE A 83 9.38 -1.46 10.41
N HIS A 84 9.67 -2.39 11.32
CA HIS A 84 8.65 -3.31 11.84
C HIS A 84 7.54 -2.59 12.61
N GLU A 85 7.87 -1.56 13.39
CA GLU A 85 6.87 -0.76 14.12
C GLU A 85 5.89 -0.06 13.16
N VAL A 86 6.42 0.58 12.11
CA VAL A 86 5.58 1.24 11.10
C VAL A 86 4.82 0.20 10.27
N PHE A 87 5.42 -0.96 9.99
CA PHE A 87 4.81 -2.03 9.21
C PHE A 87 3.59 -2.61 9.94
N ASP A 88 3.74 -2.94 11.22
CA ASP A 88 2.63 -3.42 12.05
C ASP A 88 1.49 -2.40 12.09
N ARG A 89 1.83 -1.11 12.10
CA ARG A 89 0.85 -0.03 12.06
C ARG A 89 0.10 0.04 10.73
N VAL A 90 0.81 -0.06 9.60
CA VAL A 90 0.21 -0.14 8.26
C VAL A 90 -0.74 -1.34 8.16
N ILE A 91 -0.31 -2.52 8.61
CA ILE A 91 -1.13 -3.74 8.62
C ILE A 91 -2.40 -3.54 9.45
N SER A 92 -2.27 -3.01 10.68
CA SER A 92 -3.41 -2.74 11.56
C SER A 92 -4.40 -1.77 10.93
N LEU A 93 -3.91 -0.66 10.36
CA LEU A 93 -4.76 0.37 9.77
C LEU A 93 -5.54 -0.12 8.54
N GLY A 94 -4.91 -0.93 7.69
CA GLY A 94 -5.58 -1.51 6.53
C GLY A 94 -6.72 -2.45 6.92
N TYR A 95 -6.47 -3.34 7.88
CA TYR A 95 -7.51 -4.23 8.43
C TYR A 95 -8.61 -3.48 9.20
N GLU A 96 -8.28 -2.40 9.92
CA GLU A 96 -9.28 -1.55 10.59
C GLU A 96 -10.21 -0.86 9.56
N THR A 97 -9.71 -0.59 8.36
CA THR A 97 -10.42 0.18 7.33
C THR A 97 -11.43 -0.70 6.58
N GLU A 98 -10.97 -1.76 5.90
CA GLU A 98 -11.83 -2.76 5.27
C GLU A 98 -11.04 -4.07 5.01
N PRO A 99 -11.22 -5.12 5.83
CA PRO A 99 -10.41 -6.34 5.79
C PRO A 99 -10.42 -7.07 4.44
N GLY A 100 -11.58 -7.12 3.77
CA GLY A 100 -11.74 -7.87 2.53
C GLY A 100 -10.91 -7.27 1.39
N ILE A 101 -11.08 -5.95 1.18
CA ILE A 101 -10.34 -5.19 0.17
C ILE A 101 -8.84 -5.22 0.48
N TRP A 102 -8.48 -5.04 1.75
CA TRP A 102 -7.08 -5.00 2.17
C TRP A 102 -6.31 -6.29 1.86
N ALA A 103 -6.89 -7.44 2.21
CA ALA A 103 -6.25 -8.73 1.94
C ALA A 103 -6.15 -9.01 0.43
N GLU A 104 -7.19 -8.66 -0.34
CA GLU A 104 -7.23 -8.86 -1.78
C GLU A 104 -6.21 -7.98 -2.52
N SER A 105 -6.10 -6.71 -2.15
CA SER A 105 -5.18 -5.77 -2.80
C SER A 105 -3.72 -6.15 -2.55
N ILE A 106 -3.34 -6.56 -1.34
CA ILE A 106 -2.00 -7.10 -1.04
C ILE A 106 -1.71 -8.35 -1.87
N SER A 107 -2.66 -9.29 -1.92
CA SER A 107 -2.51 -10.51 -2.72
C SER A 107 -2.34 -10.20 -4.20
N THR A 108 -3.04 -9.18 -4.70
CA THR A 108 -2.94 -8.72 -6.09
C THR A 108 -1.59 -8.08 -6.36
N GLY A 109 -1.12 -7.19 -5.49
CA GLY A 109 0.20 -6.58 -5.61
C GLY A 109 1.34 -7.60 -5.67
N LYS A 110 1.32 -8.60 -4.78
CA LYS A 110 2.28 -9.72 -4.82
C LYS A 110 2.23 -10.49 -6.15
N ARG A 111 1.03 -10.76 -6.66
CA ARG A 111 0.85 -11.46 -7.93
C ARG A 111 1.41 -10.67 -9.11
N TYR A 112 1.19 -9.37 -9.15
CA TYR A 112 1.75 -8.51 -10.20
C TYR A 112 3.26 -8.39 -10.11
N ALA A 113 3.83 -8.28 -8.90
CA ALA A 113 5.27 -8.27 -8.69
C ALA A 113 5.95 -9.58 -9.15
N ALA A 114 5.24 -10.70 -9.08
CA ALA A 114 5.72 -12.01 -9.51
C ALA A 114 5.54 -12.27 -11.03
N MET A 115 4.80 -11.43 -11.75
CA MET A 115 4.66 -11.59 -13.20
C MET A 115 5.94 -11.11 -13.88
N PRO A 116 6.54 -11.89 -14.81
CA PRO A 116 7.64 -11.40 -15.62
C PRO A 116 7.14 -10.19 -16.42
N ASP A 117 7.94 -9.12 -16.46
CA ASP A 117 7.68 -7.97 -17.33
C ASP A 117 7.49 -8.49 -18.77
N GLU A 118 6.24 -8.58 -19.23
CA GLU A 118 5.96 -8.67 -20.67
C GLU A 118 6.24 -7.28 -21.24
N PHE A 119 7.51 -7.10 -21.66
CA PHE A 119 8.01 -5.94 -22.39
C PHE A 119 7.24 -5.69 -23.70
#